data_AF-L8FUB4-F1
#
_entry.id   AF-L8FUB4-F1
#
_cell.length_a   1.000
_cell.length_b   1.000
_cell.length_c   1.000
_cell.angle_alpha   90.00
_cell.angle_beta   90.00
_cell.angle_gamma   90.00
#
_symmetry.space_group_name_H-M   'P 1'
#
loop_
_entity.id
_entity.type
_entity.pdbx_description
1 polymer ?
#
loop_
_entity_poly.entity_id
_entity_poly.type
_entity_poly.pdbx_seq_one_letter_code
_entity_poly.pdbx_strand_id
1 'polypeptide(L)'
;MLFTARSIDAATAAEPLITAAEVAAHGPQALRMAKTLLRQGRDMNFDQMLEMSAAMQALAHLTDDHLEGVTAVLEKRPADFTGR
;
A
#
# COMPACT_ATOMS: atom_id res chain seq x y z
N MET A 1 21.98 -14.60 10.27
CA MET A 1 20.92 -14.82 9.26
C MET A 1 20.34 -13.45 8.91
N LEU A 2 20.67 -12.89 7.75
CA LEU A 2 20.20 -11.56 7.34
C LEU A 2 18.78 -11.68 6.80
N PHE A 3 17.79 -11.14 7.53
CA PHE A 3 16.41 -10.96 7.05
C PHE A 3 16.32 -9.59 6.36
N THR A 4 16.68 -9.51 5.08
CA THR A 4 16.45 -8.29 4.28
C THR A 4 15.51 -8.63 3.13
N ALA A 5 14.53 -7.76 2.85
CA ALA A 5 13.56 -7.96 1.76
C ALA A 5 14.22 -7.98 0.37
N ARG A 6 15.45 -7.45 0.27
CA ARG A 6 16.36 -7.53 -0.87
C ARG A 6 17.79 -7.29 -0.39
N SER A 7 18.80 -7.83 -1.08
CA SER A 7 20.21 -7.49 -0.85
C SER A 7 20.56 -6.25 -1.66
N ILE A 8 21.17 -5.24 -1.03
CA ILE A 8 21.61 -4.01 -1.67
C ILE A 8 23.14 -4.06 -1.71
N ASP A 9 23.73 -3.92 -2.89
CA ASP A 9 25.17 -3.90 -3.08
C ASP A 9 25.67 -2.44 -2.99
N ALA A 10 26.94 -2.22 -2.62
CA ALA A 10 27.49 -0.87 -2.44
C ALA A 10 27.42 0.01 -3.72
N ALA A 11 27.20 -0.58 -4.89
CA ALA A 11 27.06 0.11 -6.17
C ALA A 11 25.65 0.71 -6.42
N THR A 12 24.62 0.35 -5.64
CA THR A 12 23.22 0.72 -5.92
C THR A 12 22.59 1.64 -4.86
N ALA A 13 23.33 2.61 -4.34
CA ALA A 13 22.84 3.56 -3.32
C ALA A 13 21.55 4.33 -3.70
N ALA A 14 21.21 4.40 -4.99
CA ALA A 14 19.96 4.99 -5.50
C ALA A 14 18.74 4.05 -5.42
N GLU A 15 18.94 2.75 -5.33
CA GLU A 15 17.88 1.72 -5.39
C GLU A 15 16.83 1.86 -4.27
N PRO A 16 17.19 2.11 -3.00
CA PRO A 16 16.20 2.30 -1.94
C PRO A 16 15.28 3.51 -2.17
N LEU A 17 15.80 4.57 -2.80
CA LEU A 17 15.03 5.77 -3.13
C LEU A 17 14.02 5.50 -4.25
N ILE A 18 14.38 4.64 -5.22
CA ILE A 18 13.47 4.20 -6.28
C ILE A 18 12.31 3.42 -5.66
N THR A 19 12.61 2.42 -4.81
CA THR A 19 11.55 1.65 -4.13
C THR A 19 10.69 2.53 -3.23
N ALA A 20 11.28 3.49 -2.52
CA ALA A 20 10.51 4.44 -1.72
C ALA A 20 9.58 5.29 -2.59
N ALA A 21 10.03 5.71 -3.77
CA ALA A 21 9.22 6.45 -4.72
C ALA A 21 8.07 5.60 -5.28
N GLU A 22 8.31 4.33 -5.61
CA GLU A 22 7.26 3.40 -6.05
C GLU A 22 6.19 3.20 -4.98
N VAL A 23 6.60 3.03 -3.72
CA VAL A 23 5.66 2.93 -2.60
C VAL A 23 4.90 4.24 -2.40
N ALA A 24 5.60 5.38 -2.41
CA ALA A 24 5.00 6.70 -2.23
C ALA A 24 4.04 7.11 -3.35
N ALA A 25 4.11 6.47 -4.52
CA ALA A 25 3.19 6.67 -5.63
C ALA A 25 1.78 6.10 -5.37
N HIS A 26 1.55 5.40 -4.27
CA HIS A 26 0.24 4.86 -3.89
C HIS A 26 -0.46 5.70 -2.81
N GLY A 27 -1.78 5.54 -2.71
CA GLY A 27 -2.61 6.19 -1.69
C GLY A 27 -2.12 5.95 -0.26
N PRO A 28 -1.76 7.00 0.50
CA PRO A 28 -1.20 6.85 1.86
C PRO A 28 -2.11 6.09 2.83
N GLN A 29 -3.44 6.28 2.74
CA GLN A 29 -4.39 5.55 3.59
C GLN A 29 -4.45 4.06 3.23
N ALA A 30 -4.53 3.74 1.93
CA ALA A 30 -4.54 2.36 1.44
C ALA A 30 -3.26 1.61 1.84
N LEU A 31 -2.09 2.24 1.74
CA LEU A 31 -0.82 1.66 2.18
C LEU A 31 -0.80 1.35 3.69
N ARG A 32 -1.35 2.25 4.52
CA ARG A 32 -1.46 2.04 5.96
C ARG A 32 -2.40 0.87 6.30
N MET A 33 -3.53 0.77 5.59
CA MET A 33 -4.47 -0.34 5.72
C MET A 33 -3.80 -1.66 5.33
N ALA A 34 -3.18 -1.73 4.14
CA ALA A 34 -2.47 -2.91 3.67
C ALA A 34 -1.36 -3.36 4.63
N LYS A 35 -0.55 -2.41 5.14
CA LYS A 35 0.48 -2.71 6.15
C LYS A 35 -0.12 -3.25 7.45
N THR A 36 -1.29 -2.76 7.84
CA THR A 36 -1.98 -3.23 9.05
C THR A 36 -2.50 -4.66 8.85
N LEU A 37 -3.13 -4.95 7.70
CA LEU A 37 -3.56 -6.31 7.34
C LEU A 37 -2.39 -7.29 7.38
N LEU A 38 -1.26 -6.97 6.74
CA LEU A 38 -0.06 -7.81 6.76
C LEU A 38 0.48 -8.07 8.18
N ARG A 39 0.36 -7.08 9.07
CA ARG A 39 0.81 -7.23 10.46
C ARG A 39 -0.13 -8.12 11.27
N GLN A 40 -1.44 -7.91 11.16
CA GLN A 40 -2.44 -8.68 11.93
C GLN A 40 -2.59 -10.11 11.41
N GLY A 41 -2.37 -10.34 10.12
CA GLY A 41 -2.48 -11.66 9.50
C GLY A 41 -1.51 -12.72 9.99
N ARG A 42 -0.53 -12.33 10.80
CA ARG A 42 0.38 -13.27 11.46
C ARG A 42 -0.32 -14.05 12.57
N ASP A 43 -1.32 -13.42 13.20
CA ASP A 43 -1.96 -13.93 14.41
C ASP A 43 -3.45 -14.27 14.20
N MET A 44 -4.08 -13.73 13.14
CA MET A 44 -5.49 -13.97 12.81
C MET A 44 -5.71 -15.26 12.01
N ASN A 45 -6.84 -15.91 12.24
CA ASN A 45 -7.31 -16.97 11.35
C ASN A 45 -7.89 -16.38 10.04
N PHE A 46 -8.20 -17.27 9.10
CA PHE A 46 -8.66 -16.87 7.77
C PHE A 46 -9.95 -16.04 7.79
N ASP A 47 -10.96 -16.48 8.55
CA ASP A 47 -12.27 -15.80 8.60
C ASP A 47 -12.13 -14.40 9.20
N GLN A 48 -11.36 -14.27 10.29
CA GLN A 48 -11.04 -12.98 10.92
C GLN A 48 -10.31 -12.04 9.95
N MET A 49 -9.37 -12.58 9.16
CA MET A 49 -8.66 -11.80 8.16
C MET A 49 -9.60 -11.29 7.06
N LEU A 50 -10.52 -12.13 6.57
CA LEU A 50 -11.48 -11.72 5.54
C LEU A 50 -12.43 -10.65 6.06
N GLU A 51 -12.91 -10.79 7.30
CA GLU A 51 -13.78 -9.79 7.92
C GLU A 51 -13.06 -8.44 8.08
N MET A 52 -11.82 -8.44 8.58
CA MET A 52 -11.03 -7.20 8.69
C MET A 52 -10.70 -6.60 7.33
N SER A 53 -10.42 -7.42 6.32
CA SER A 53 -10.17 -6.98 4.94
C SER A 53 -11.40 -6.30 4.36
N ALA A 54 -12.59 -6.88 4.54
CA ALA A 54 -13.84 -6.31 4.07
C ALA A 54 -14.14 -4.96 4.74
N ALA A 55 -13.93 -4.87 6.07
CA ALA A 55 -14.11 -3.61 6.80
C ALA A 55 -13.15 -2.52 6.31
N MET A 56 -11.86 -2.84 6.12
CA MET A 56 -10.89 -1.87 5.59
C MET A 56 -11.19 -1.46 4.16
N GLN A 57 -11.66 -2.37 3.31
CA GLN A 57 -12.05 -2.04 1.94
C GLN A 57 -13.25 -1.09 1.91
N ALA A 58 -14.24 -1.30 2.78
CA ALA A 58 -15.36 -0.38 2.92
C ALA A 58 -14.90 1.02 3.33
N LEU A 59 -13.93 1.12 4.24
CA LEU A 59 -13.31 2.40 4.63
C LEU A 59 -12.51 3.01 3.47
N ALA A 60 -11.73 2.22 2.75
CA ALA A 60 -10.93 2.69 1.62
C ALA A 60 -11.83 3.30 0.53
N HIS A 61 -12.97 2.67 0.22
CA HIS A 61 -13.93 3.18 -0.77
C HIS A 61 -14.53 4.55 -0.42
N LEU A 62 -14.45 4.98 0.84
CA LEU A 62 -14.94 6.28 1.29
C LEU A 62 -13.86 7.38 1.25
N THR A 63 -12.63 7.06 0.88
CA THR A 63 -11.52 8.02 0.79
C THR A 63 -11.55 8.78 -0.54
N ASP A 64 -11.08 10.03 -0.52
CA ASP A 64 -10.89 10.81 -1.74
C ASP A 64 -9.84 10.14 -2.64
N ASP A 65 -8.80 9.58 -2.03
CA ASP A 65 -7.74 8.85 -2.73
C ASP A 65 -8.27 7.62 -3.50
N HIS A 66 -9.34 6.95 -3.03
CA HIS A 66 -9.96 5.86 -3.79
C HIS A 66 -10.66 6.38 -5.05
N LEU A 67 -11.45 7.45 -4.92
CA LEU A 67 -12.11 8.10 -6.06
C LEU A 67 -11.08 8.60 -7.08
N GLU A 68 -10.00 9.22 -6.63
CA GLU A 68 -8.91 9.69 -7.48
C GLU A 68 -8.20 8.52 -8.17
N GLY A 69 -7.88 7.45 -7.44
CA GLY A 69 -7.24 6.27 -8.02
C GLY A 69 -8.08 5.64 -9.14
N VAL A 70 -9.38 5.50 -8.93
CA VAL A 70 -10.31 4.98 -9.96
C VAL A 70 -10.40 5.94 -11.14
N THR A 71 -10.55 7.24 -10.87
CA THR A 71 -10.64 8.29 -11.91
C THR A 71 -9.38 8.33 -12.77
N ALA A 72 -8.20 8.35 -12.15
CA ALA A 72 -6.91 8.39 -12.83
C ALA A 72 -6.69 7.18 -13.76
N VAL A 73 -7.11 5.98 -13.33
CA VAL A 73 -7.08 4.77 -14.17
C VAL A 73 -7.99 4.92 -15.39
N LEU A 74 -9.23 5.40 -15.19
CA LEU A 74 -10.17 5.60 -16.29
C LEU A 74 -9.69 6.67 -17.28
N GLU A 75 -9.07 7.73 -16.78
CA GLU A 75 -8.52 8.84 -17.55
C GLU A 75 -7.11 8.57 -18.12
N LYS A 76 -6.50 7.43 -17.76
CA LYS A 76 -5.14 7.03 -18.19
C LYS A 76 -4.05 8.06 -17.84
N ARG A 77 -4.16 8.67 -16.66
CA ARG A 77 -3.16 9.60 -16.12
C ARG A 77 -2.59 9.08 -14.80
N PRO A 78 -1.43 9.59 -14.35
CA PRO A 78 -0.99 9.36 -12.98
C PRO A 78 -2.02 9.87 -11.97
N ALA A 79 -2.19 9.14 -10.88
CA ALA A 79 -3.02 9.56 -9.77
C ALA A 79 -2.28 10.57 -8.88
N ASP A 80 -3.00 11.54 -8.32
CA ASP A 80 -2.50 12.51 -7.34
C ASP A 80 -3.09 12.23 -5.95
N PHE A 81 -2.42 11.38 -5.18
CA PHE A 81 -2.89 10.98 -3.86
C PHE A 81 -2.53 12.03 -2.79
N THR A 82 -3.53 12.47 -2.04
CA THR A 82 -3.37 13.50 -1.00
C THR A 82 -3.48 12.96 0.42
N GLY A 83 -3.82 11.68 0.58
CA GLY A 83 -3.95 11.02 1.87
C GLY A 83 -5.27 11.28 2.58
N ARG A 84 -6.31 11.69 1.85
CA ARG A 84 -7.65 12.02 2.37
C ARG A 84 -8.65 10.93 2.04
#